data_AF-A0A952IC42-F1
#
_entry.id   AF-A0A952IC42-F1
#
_cell.length_a   1.000
_cell.length_b   1.000
_cell.length_c   1.000
_cell.angle_alpha   90.00
_cell.angle_beta   90.00
_cell.angle_gamma   90.00
#
_symmetry.space_group_name_H-M   'P 1'
#
loop_
_entity.id
_entity.type
_entity.pdbx_description
1 polymer ?
#
loop_
_entity_poly.entity_id
_entity_poly.type
_entity_poly.pdbx_seq_one_letter_code
_entity_poly.pdbx_strand_id
1 'polypeptide(L)'
;MSEILIRYFHFIGIITLSCTLVAQNILIKPQLDGPTLKKIGRFDAIYGIAAVVTLVAGMLLWLSVGKPKEFYTSNPLFHIKVTLFIIVALLSAAPTIFFFKHRRNPPTSLSVPKHIRILKHSEMLFLIILPLLAVFIAKGIGI
;
A
#
# COMPACT_ATOMS: atom_id res chain seq x y z
N MET A 1 16.77 20.99 1.38
CA MET A 1 15.37 21.18 1.81
C MET A 1 14.40 20.27 1.05
N SER A 2 14.50 20.19 -0.29
CA SER A 2 13.66 19.32 -1.13
C SER A 2 13.71 17.83 -0.74
N GLU A 3 14.91 17.27 -0.52
CA GLU A 3 15.07 15.89 -0.07
C GLU A 3 14.29 15.59 1.21
N ILE A 4 14.42 16.45 2.22
CA ILE A 4 13.77 16.29 3.53
C ILE A 4 12.25 16.26 3.36
N LEU A 5 11.69 17.21 2.60
CA LEU A 5 10.26 17.27 2.33
C LEU A 5 9.76 16.03 1.59
N ILE A 6 10.45 15.62 0.53
CA ILE A 6 10.05 14.43 -0.26
C ILE A 6 10.13 13.16 0.60
N ARG A 7 11.18 13.01 1.41
CA ARG A 7 11.31 11.90 2.36
C ARG A 7 10.20 11.91 3.40
N TYR A 8 9.84 13.08 3.92
CA TYR A 8 8.74 13.23 4.87
C TYR A 8 7.39 12.84 4.25
N PHE A 9 7.09 13.29 3.03
CA PHE A 9 5.90 12.85 2.28
C PHE A 9 5.89 11.34 2.01
N HIS A 10 7.05 10.75 1.69
CA HIS A 10 7.16 9.31 1.53
C HIS A 10 6.76 8.57 2.82
N PHE A 11 7.21 9.05 3.99
CA PHE A 11 6.83 8.49 5.29
C PHE A 11 5.36 8.70 5.62
N ILE A 12 4.80 9.89 5.37
CA ILE A 12 3.35 10.12 5.54
C ILE A 12 2.57 9.12 4.70
N GLY A 13 2.93 8.97 3.42
CA GLY A 13 2.29 8.01 2.53
C GLY A 13 2.34 6.58 3.09
N ILE A 14 3.52 6.12 3.53
CA ILE A 14 3.68 4.76 4.08
C ILE A 14 2.82 4.57 5.33
N ILE A 15 2.82 5.54 6.25
CA ILE A 15 2.05 5.46 7.50
C ILE A 15 0.56 5.45 7.19
N THR A 16 0.08 6.36 6.34
CA THR A 16 -1.33 6.41 5.93
C THR A 16 -1.76 5.12 5.22
N LEU A 17 -0.94 4.60 4.31
CA LEU A 17 -1.17 3.33 3.63
C LEU A 17 -1.27 2.18 4.64
N SER A 18 -0.36 2.13 5.63
CA SER A 18 -0.38 1.10 6.67
C SER A 18 -1.62 1.18 7.54
N CYS A 19 -1.97 2.36 8.04
CA CYS A 19 -3.14 2.58 8.88
C CYS A 19 -4.44 2.23 8.16
N THR A 20 -4.58 2.66 6.89
CA THR A 20 -5.78 2.38 6.09
C THR A 20 -5.91 0.89 5.78
N LEU A 21 -4.81 0.19 5.48
CA LEU A 21 -4.84 -1.26 5.24
C LEU A 21 -5.24 -2.05 6.50
N VAL A 22 -4.74 -1.65 7.66
CA VAL A 22 -5.15 -2.25 8.95
C VAL A 22 -6.63 -1.99 9.20
N ALA A 23 -7.11 -0.75 9.01
CA ALA A 23 -8.52 -0.42 9.17
C ALA A 23 -9.42 -1.27 8.25
N GLN A 24 -9.01 -1.47 6.99
CA GLN A 24 -9.72 -2.34 6.05
C GLN A 24 -9.77 -3.79 6.53
N ASN A 25 -8.64 -4.35 6.97
CA ASN A 25 -8.58 -5.72 7.48
C ASN A 25 -9.47 -5.92 8.72
N ILE A 26 -9.66 -4.89 9.55
CA ILE A 26 -10.58 -4.92 10.71
C ILE A 26 -12.05 -4.82 10.28
N LEU A 27 -12.35 -3.96 9.30
CA LEU A 27 -13.72 -3.71 8.85
C LEU A 27 -14.28 -4.83 7.95
N ILE A 28 -13.44 -5.45 7.13
CA ILE A 28 -13.86 -6.47 6.18
C ILE A 28 -14.20 -7.77 6.91
N LYS A 29 -15.48 -8.11 6.89
CA LYS A 29 -16.05 -9.33 7.49
C LYS A 29 -16.74 -10.17 6.40
N PRO A 30 -16.99 -11.47 6.63
CA PRO A 30 -17.70 -12.29 5.65
C PRO A 30 -19.07 -11.73 5.25
N GLN A 31 -19.74 -10.99 6.14
CA GLN A 31 -20.95 -10.24 5.85
C GLN A 31 -20.76 -8.78 6.21
N LEU A 32 -21.19 -7.87 5.33
CA LEU A 32 -21.08 -6.42 5.48
C LEU A 32 -22.43 -5.74 5.33
N ASP A 33 -22.69 -4.74 6.16
CA ASP A 33 -23.80 -3.81 5.99
C ASP A 33 -23.41 -2.64 5.07
N GLY A 34 -24.42 -1.95 4.54
CA GLY A 34 -24.22 -0.77 3.69
C GLY A 34 -23.35 0.33 4.31
N PRO A 35 -23.53 0.70 5.60
CA PRO A 35 -22.67 1.68 6.27
C PRO A 35 -21.19 1.27 6.32
N THR A 36 -20.87 0.01 6.67
CA THR A 36 -19.48 -0.46 6.71
C THR A 36 -18.88 -0.51 5.31
N LEU A 37 -19.65 -0.91 4.30
CA LEU A 37 -19.22 -0.89 2.91
C LEU A 37 -18.81 0.52 2.44
N LYS A 38 -19.58 1.56 2.81
CA LYS A 38 -19.22 2.96 2.52
C LYS A 38 -17.94 3.37 3.25
N LYS A 39 -17.73 2.95 4.50
CA LYS A 39 -16.49 3.21 5.25
C LYS A 39 -15.28 2.55 4.57
N ILE A 40 -15.39 1.28 4.19
CA ILE A 40 -14.33 0.56 3.45
C ILE A 40 -13.97 1.31 2.17
N GLY A 41 -14.97 1.78 1.40
CA GLY A 41 -14.73 2.56 0.19
C GLY A 41 -14.00 3.89 0.42
N ARG A 42 -14.18 4.54 1.58
CA ARG A 42 -13.40 5.74 1.94
C ARG A 42 -11.94 5.37 2.27
N PHE A 43 -11.74 4.30 3.04
CA PHE A 43 -10.39 3.81 3.34
C PHE A 43 -9.66 3.35 2.07
N ASP A 44 -10.36 2.74 1.10
CA ASP A 44 -9.78 2.36 -0.21
C ASP A 44 -9.28 3.59 -0.97
N ALA A 45 -10.06 4.69 -0.98
CA ALA A 45 -9.64 5.92 -1.65
C ALA A 45 -8.39 6.53 -0.98
N ILE A 46 -8.37 6.60 0.35
CA ILE A 46 -7.22 7.13 1.10
C ILE A 46 -5.99 6.21 0.91
N TYR A 47 -6.17 4.89 0.93
CA TYR A 47 -5.12 3.91 0.66
C TYR A 47 -4.51 4.13 -0.73
N GLY A 48 -5.35 4.28 -1.76
CA GLY A 48 -4.91 4.51 -3.14
C GLY A 48 -4.11 5.82 -3.28
N ILE A 49 -4.58 6.92 -2.68
CA ILE A 49 -3.86 8.20 -2.66
C ILE A 49 -2.51 8.02 -1.94
N ALA A 50 -2.50 7.37 -0.78
CA ALA A 50 -1.28 7.12 -0.01
C ALA A 50 -0.27 6.26 -0.80
N ALA A 51 -0.74 5.24 -1.54
CA ALA A 51 0.11 4.43 -2.41
C ALA A 51 0.75 5.25 -3.52
N VAL A 52 0.00 6.15 -4.16
CA VAL A 52 0.55 7.08 -5.16
C VAL A 52 1.58 8.02 -4.54
N VAL A 53 1.28 8.63 -3.39
CA VAL A 53 2.22 9.51 -2.68
C VAL A 53 3.51 8.76 -2.33
N THR A 54 3.41 7.55 -1.77
CA THR A 54 4.55 6.70 -1.45
C THR A 54 5.37 6.39 -2.70
N LEU A 55 4.75 5.96 -3.79
CA LEU A 55 5.46 5.59 -5.01
C LEU A 55 6.18 6.79 -5.63
N VAL A 56 5.46 7.89 -5.83
CA VAL A 56 6.01 9.11 -6.46
C VAL A 56 7.15 9.68 -5.61
N ALA A 57 6.96 9.82 -4.30
CA ALA A 57 8.03 10.30 -3.42
C ALA A 57 9.23 9.33 -3.40
N GLY A 58 8.99 8.02 -3.45
CA GLY A 58 10.05 7.01 -3.55
C GLY A 58 10.86 7.13 -4.86
N MET A 59 10.18 7.35 -5.98
CA MET A 59 10.83 7.57 -7.28
C MET A 59 11.64 8.87 -7.28
N LEU A 60 11.13 9.95 -6.69
CA LEU A 60 11.89 11.20 -6.55
C LEU A 60 13.13 11.04 -5.66
N LEU A 61 13.04 10.24 -4.58
CA LEU A 61 14.21 9.92 -3.75
C LEU A 61 15.25 9.09 -4.51
N TRP A 62 14.82 8.18 -5.39
CA TRP A 62 15.73 7.37 -6.19
C TRP A 62 16.38 8.17 -7.32
N LEU A 63 15.59 8.96 -8.06
CA LEU A 63 16.00 9.51 -9.35
C LEU A 63 16.40 10.99 -9.30
N SER A 64 16.11 11.70 -8.20
CA SER A 64 16.29 13.16 -8.15
C SER A 64 17.04 13.68 -6.92
N VAL A 65 16.53 13.45 -5.70
CA VAL A 65 16.98 14.21 -4.51
C VAL A 65 17.60 13.39 -3.38
N GLY A 66 17.52 12.05 -3.44
CA GLY A 66 18.01 11.20 -2.35
C GLY A 66 19.49 10.86 -2.47
N LYS A 67 19.85 9.64 -2.04
CA LYS A 67 21.23 9.12 -2.24
C LYS A 67 21.55 9.05 -3.74
N PRO A 68 22.85 9.02 -4.13
CA PRO A 68 23.24 8.79 -5.51
C PRO A 68 22.47 7.62 -6.12
N LYS A 69 21.95 7.79 -7.34
CA LYS A 69 21.05 6.82 -7.98
C LYS A 69 21.65 5.40 -8.00
N GLU A 70 22.96 5.30 -8.16
CA GLU A 70 23.73 4.06 -8.18
C GLU A 70 23.55 3.26 -6.89
N PHE A 71 23.43 3.92 -5.73
CA PHE A 71 23.18 3.27 -4.45
C PHE A 71 21.90 2.41 -4.47
N TYR A 72 20.89 2.82 -5.24
CA TYR A 72 19.64 2.08 -5.38
C TYR A 72 19.66 1.14 -6.59
N THR A 73 20.16 1.63 -7.72
CA THR A 73 20.10 0.91 -9.00
C THR A 73 20.94 -0.37 -8.99
N SER A 74 22.07 -0.41 -8.29
CA SER A 74 22.87 -1.64 -8.17
C SER A 74 22.37 -2.61 -7.09
N ASN A 75 21.47 -2.18 -6.21
CA ASN A 75 21.05 -2.96 -5.06
C ASN A 75 19.87 -3.89 -5.41
N PRO A 76 20.03 -5.23 -5.43
CA PRO A 76 18.94 -6.16 -5.74
C PRO A 76 17.81 -6.12 -4.70
N LEU A 77 18.11 -5.82 -3.43
CA LEU A 77 17.07 -5.68 -2.39
C LEU A 77 16.17 -4.47 -2.66
N PHE A 78 16.71 -3.40 -3.26
CA PHE A 78 15.91 -2.26 -3.69
C PHE A 78 14.92 -2.65 -4.78
N HIS A 79 15.36 -3.39 -5.80
CA HIS A 79 14.48 -3.89 -6.87
C HIS A 79 13.41 -4.84 -6.35
N ILE A 80 13.76 -5.73 -5.41
CA ILE A 80 12.80 -6.61 -4.73
C ILE A 80 11.76 -5.77 -3.99
N LYS A 81 12.18 -4.73 -3.25
CA LYS A 81 11.27 -3.83 -2.52
C LYS A 81 10.29 -3.12 -3.46
N VAL A 82 10.78 -2.55 -4.57
CA VAL A 82 9.92 -1.87 -5.56
C VAL A 82 8.95 -2.85 -6.22
N THR A 83 9.44 -4.03 -6.61
CA THR A 83 8.60 -5.09 -7.20
C THR A 83 7.51 -5.54 -6.24
N LEU A 84 7.86 -5.76 -4.97
CA LEU A 84 6.91 -6.16 -3.94
C LEU A 84 5.84 -5.08 -3.72
N PHE A 85 6.23 -3.80 -3.73
CA PHE A 85 5.27 -2.70 -3.64
C PHE A 85 4.28 -2.68 -4.82
N ILE A 86 4.77 -2.94 -6.04
CA ILE A 86 3.90 -3.06 -7.23
C ILE A 86 2.96 -4.26 -7.10
N ILE A 87 3.46 -5.41 -6.64
CA ILE A 87 2.62 -6.60 -6.40
C ILE A 87 1.50 -6.28 -5.40
N VAL A 88 1.80 -5.61 -4.28
CA VAL A 88 0.79 -5.19 -3.30
C VAL A 88 -0.26 -4.27 -3.94
N ALA A 89 0.16 -3.29 -4.74
CA ALA A 89 -0.76 -2.41 -5.44
C ALA A 89 -1.68 -3.17 -6.42
N LEU A 90 -1.14 -4.14 -7.15
CA LEU A 90 -1.92 -4.98 -8.07
C LEU A 90 -2.90 -5.90 -7.33
N LEU A 91 -2.49 -6.49 -6.20
CA LEU A 91 -3.38 -7.31 -5.36
C LEU A 91 -4.55 -6.49 -4.83
N SER A 92 -4.33 -5.22 -4.49
CA SER A 92 -5.37 -4.30 -4.00
C SER A 92 -6.44 -3.99 -5.04
N ALA A 93 -6.14 -4.10 -6.33
CA ALA A 93 -7.09 -3.77 -7.40
C ALA A 93 -8.36 -4.63 -7.34
N ALA A 94 -8.25 -5.94 -7.10
CA ALA A 94 -9.41 -6.84 -7.10
C ALA A 94 -10.39 -6.54 -5.95
N PRO A 95 -9.96 -6.40 -4.67
CA PRO A 95 -10.82 -5.91 -3.59
C PRO A 95 -11.43 -4.54 -3.86
N THR A 96 -10.64 -3.58 -4.36
CA THR A 96 -11.13 -2.22 -4.64
C THR A 96 -12.24 -2.24 -5.68
N ILE A 97 -12.08 -3.00 -6.77
CA ILE A 97 -13.13 -3.16 -7.79
C ILE A 97 -14.38 -3.81 -7.19
N PHE A 98 -14.21 -4.84 -6.34
CA PHE A 98 -15.32 -5.51 -5.66
C PHE A 98 -16.12 -4.53 -4.80
N PHE A 99 -15.48 -3.79 -3.88
CA PHE A 99 -16.18 -2.86 -3.00
C PHE A 99 -16.77 -1.67 -3.77
N PHE A 100 -16.08 -1.18 -4.80
CA PHE A 100 -16.57 -0.10 -5.65
C PHE A 100 -17.86 -0.48 -6.39
N LYS A 101 -17.97 -1.70 -6.92
CA LYS A 101 -19.18 -2.16 -7.61
C LYS A 101 -20.38 -2.24 -6.67
N HIS A 102 -20.18 -2.72 -5.44
CA HIS A 102 -21.27 -2.94 -4.50
C HIS A 102 -21.68 -1.69 -3.70
N ARG A 103 -20.88 -0.61 -3.71
CA ARG A 103 -21.21 0.61 -2.94
C ARG A 103 -22.36 1.43 -3.54
N ARG A 104 -22.67 1.28 -4.83
CA ARG A 104 -23.71 2.08 -5.54
C ARG A 104 -25.12 1.63 -5.15
N ASN A 105 -25.35 0.33 -5.06
CA ASN A 105 -26.61 -0.28 -4.62
C ASN A 105 -26.32 -1.24 -3.46
N PRO A 106 -26.06 -0.73 -2.25
CA PRO A 106 -25.67 -1.57 -1.13
C PRO A 106 -26.82 -2.50 -0.75
N PRO A 107 -26.65 -3.84 -0.82
CA PRO A 107 -27.65 -4.77 -0.33
C PRO A 107 -27.75 -4.65 1.20
N THR A 108 -28.86 -5.13 1.77
CA THR A 108 -29.07 -5.18 3.23
C THR A 108 -27.94 -5.94 3.94
N SER A 109 -27.40 -6.96 3.25
CA SER A 109 -26.20 -7.70 3.66
C SER A 109 -25.42 -8.12 2.42
N LEU A 110 -24.13 -7.73 2.36
CA LEU A 110 -23.20 -8.12 1.31
C LEU A 110 -22.31 -9.27 1.79
N SER A 111 -22.38 -10.41 1.10
CA SER A 111 -21.44 -11.52 1.33
C SER A 111 -20.10 -11.23 0.65
N VAL A 112 -19.02 -11.18 1.42
CA VAL A 112 -17.66 -10.94 0.91
C VAL A 112 -16.99 -12.28 0.59
N PRO A 113 -16.64 -12.54 -0.68
CA PRO A 113 -15.97 -13.77 -1.07
C PRO A 113 -14.69 -14.02 -0.29
N LYS A 114 -14.39 -15.28 0.02
CA LYS A 114 -13.19 -15.67 0.78
C LYS A 114 -11.89 -15.17 0.12
N HIS A 115 -11.81 -15.20 -1.21
CA HIS A 115 -10.62 -14.75 -1.95
C HIS A 115 -10.32 -13.25 -1.75
N ILE A 116 -11.35 -12.39 -1.65
CA ILE A 116 -11.17 -10.94 -1.38
C ILE A 116 -10.53 -10.73 0.00
N ARG A 117 -10.98 -11.50 1.00
CA ARG A 117 -10.41 -11.45 2.36
C ARG A 117 -8.97 -11.96 2.38
N ILE A 118 -8.69 -13.06 1.68
CA ILE A 118 -7.32 -13.59 1.56
C ILE A 118 -6.40 -12.55 0.92
N LEU A 119 -6.81 -11.91 -0.18
CA LEU A 119 -6.01 -10.86 -0.83
C LEU A 119 -5.66 -9.72 0.13
N LYS A 120 -6.63 -9.23 0.92
CA LYS A 120 -6.39 -8.16 1.90
C LYS A 120 -5.47 -8.58 3.05
N HIS A 121 -5.53 -9.84 3.48
CA HIS A 121 -4.59 -10.39 4.46
C HIS A 121 -3.19 -10.56 3.85
N SER A 122 -3.09 -11.00 2.59
CA SER A 122 -1.81 -11.10 1.87
C SER A 122 -1.17 -9.74 1.65
N GLU A 123 -1.93 -8.69 1.32
CA GLU A 123 -1.44 -7.31 1.25
C GLU A 123 -0.78 -6.90 2.58
N MET A 124 -1.39 -7.23 3.72
CA MET A 124 -0.86 -6.90 5.04
C MET A 124 0.45 -7.66 5.33
N LEU A 125 0.55 -8.93 4.93
CA LEU A 125 1.78 -9.71 5.08
C LEU A 125 2.94 -9.10 4.27
N PHE A 126 2.70 -8.77 3.00
CA PHE A 126 3.73 -8.15 2.15
C PHE A 126 4.11 -6.74 2.62
N LEU A 127 3.16 -5.99 3.19
CA LEU A 127 3.44 -4.69 3.77
C LEU A 127 4.48 -4.77 4.90
N ILE A 128 4.47 -5.82 5.72
CA ILE A 128 5.43 -6.03 6.82
C ILE A 128 6.86 -6.28 6.30
N ILE A 129 6.99 -6.87 5.10
CA ILE A 129 8.29 -7.17 4.49
C ILE A 129 8.96 -5.90 3.94
N LEU A 130 8.19 -4.94 3.43
CA LEU A 130 8.71 -3.70 2.85
C LEU A 130 9.62 -2.87 3.78
N PRO A 131 9.26 -2.59 5.06
CA PRO A 131 10.14 -1.86 5.96
C PRO A 131 11.39 -2.66 6.34
N LEU A 132 11.31 -4.00 6.43
CA LEU A 132 12.48 -4.84 6.67
C LEU A 132 13.51 -4.69 5.53
N LEU A 133 13.06 -4.76 4.27
CA LEU A 133 13.92 -4.52 3.11
C LEU A 133 14.52 -3.10 3.15
N ALA A 134 13.72 -2.10 3.55
CA ALA A 134 14.20 -0.73 3.69
C ALA A 134 15.34 -0.59 4.72
N VAL A 135 15.27 -1.31 5.85
CA VAL A 135 16.32 -1.34 6.87
C VAL A 135 17.62 -1.95 6.32
N PHE A 136 17.52 -3.08 5.61
CA PHE A 136 18.71 -3.70 4.99
C PHE A 136 19.38 -2.79 3.96
N ILE A 137 18.59 -2.18 3.08
CA ILE A 137 19.09 -1.21 2.09
C ILE A 137 19.74 0.00 2.78
N ALA A 138 19.14 0.52 3.85
CA ALA A 138 19.69 1.67 4.58
C ALA A 138 21.07 1.38 5.19
N LYS A 139 21.31 0.13 5.62
CA LYS A 139 22.60 -0.36 6.11
C LYS A 139 23.61 -0.71 5.01
N GLY A 140 23.23 -0.57 3.73
CA GLY A 140 24.10 -0.88 2.59
C GLY A 140 24.19 -2.37 2.26
N ILE A 141 23.29 -3.22 2.78
CA ILE A 141 23.27 -4.64 2.43
C ILE A 141 22.82 -4.79 0.97
N GLY A 142 23.51 -5.64 0.21
CA GLY A 142 23.24 -5.88 -1.21
C GLY A 142 23.99 -4.94 -2.15
N ILE A 143 25.00 -4.21 -1.67
CA ILE A 143 25.91 -3.38 -2.45
C ILE A 143 27.33 -3.79 -2.11
#